data_AF-A0A5Q4FY57-F1
#
_entry.id   AF-A0A5Q4FY57-F1
#
_cell.length_a   1.000
_cell.length_b   1.000
_cell.length_c   1.000
_cell.angle_alpha   90.00
_cell.angle_beta   90.00
_cell.angle_gamma   90.00
#
_symmetry.space_group_name_H-M   'P 1'
#
loop_
_entity.id
_entity.type
_entity.pdbx_description
1 polymer ?
#
loop_
_entity_poly.entity_id
_entity_poly.type
_entity_poly.pdbx_seq_one_letter_code
_entity_poly.pdbx_strand_id
1 'polypeptide(L)'
;MSITENLTSNVARGVDPGVDEPHDELDERSRRILDFEREWWKYAGAKEQAIRERFDVSPTRYYQLLNRVIDDEEAVVYDPML
;
A
#
# COMPACT_ATOMS: atom_id res chain seq x y z
N MET A 1 -51.46 -6.44 15.28
CA MET A 1 -50.83 -6.84 16.55
C MET A 1 -49.47 -7.41 16.19
N SER A 2 -48.41 -6.68 16.50
CA SER A 2 -47.01 -7.05 16.30
C SER A 2 -46.72 -8.40 16.99
N ILE A 3 -45.75 -9.20 16.56
CA ILE A 3 -44.35 -9.07 16.98
C ILE A 3 -43.46 -9.82 15.98
N THR A 4 -42.44 -9.13 15.50
CA THR A 4 -41.31 -9.61 14.71
C THR A 4 -40.43 -10.51 15.58
N GLU A 5 -40.23 -11.78 15.20
CA GLU A 5 -39.18 -12.62 15.79
C GLU A 5 -37.83 -12.17 15.25
N ASN A 6 -37.09 -11.42 16.09
CA ASN A 6 -35.71 -11.03 15.84
C ASN A 6 -34.81 -12.06 16.55
N LEU A 7 -34.34 -13.05 15.79
CA LEU A 7 -33.27 -13.96 16.22
C LEU A 7 -31.93 -13.22 16.15
N THR A 8 -31.67 -12.38 17.16
CA THR A 8 -30.35 -11.79 17.40
C THR A 8 -29.43 -12.88 17.98
N SER A 9 -28.99 -13.81 17.13
CA SER A 9 -27.90 -14.71 17.45
C SER A 9 -26.58 -14.02 17.09
N ASN A 10 -26.15 -13.14 17.99
CA ASN A 10 -24.82 -12.53 17.97
C ASN A 10 -23.80 -13.58 18.45
N VAL A 11 -23.33 -14.42 17.54
CA VAL A 11 -22.08 -15.17 17.76
C VAL A 11 -20.96 -14.30 17.25
N ALA A 12 -20.43 -13.49 18.17
CA ALA A 12 -19.13 -12.87 18.08
C ALA A 12 -18.08 -13.95 17.79
N ARG A 13 -17.66 -14.07 16.53
CA ARG A 13 -16.36 -14.61 16.17
C ARG A 13 -15.61 -13.43 15.58
N GLY A 14 -14.59 -12.98 16.32
CA GLY A 14 -13.80 -11.80 15.98
C GLY A 14 -13.40 -11.80 14.52
N VAL A 15 -13.93 -10.84 13.79
CA VAL A 15 -13.30 -10.37 12.56
C VAL A 15 -12.06 -9.65 13.02
N ASP A 16 -10.89 -10.28 12.85
CA ASP A 16 -9.63 -9.55 12.84
C ASP A 16 -9.73 -8.52 11.71
N PRO A 17 -9.67 -7.20 11.97
CA PRO A 17 -9.67 -6.20 10.93
C PRO A 17 -8.24 -6.08 10.41
N GLY A 18 -7.83 -6.98 9.51
CA GLY A 18 -6.43 -7.00 9.06
C GLY A 18 -6.16 -7.80 7.79
N VAL A 19 -7.16 -8.00 6.94
CA VAL A 19 -6.96 -8.63 5.63
C VAL A 19 -7.48 -7.72 4.54
N ASP A 20 -6.52 -7.02 3.94
CA ASP A 20 -6.46 -6.58 2.54
C ASP A 20 -7.82 -6.66 1.80
N GLU A 21 -8.54 -5.54 1.78
CA GLU A 21 -9.63 -5.35 0.82
C GLU A 21 -9.04 -5.23 -0.60
N PRO A 22 -9.75 -5.71 -1.64
CA PRO A 22 -9.25 -5.73 -3.00
C PRO A 22 -8.91 -4.31 -3.50
N HIS A 23 -7.72 -4.23 -4.10
CA HIS A 23 -7.08 -3.06 -4.70
C HIS A 23 -7.90 -2.56 -5.90
N ASP A 24 -8.65 -1.47 -5.70
CA ASP A 24 -9.10 -0.57 -6.79
C ASP A 24 -8.44 0.83 -6.65
N GLU A 25 -7.61 1.03 -5.63
CA GLU A 25 -6.85 2.25 -5.41
C GLU A 25 -5.50 1.94 -4.77
N LEU A 26 -4.42 2.46 -5.37
CA LEU A 26 -3.07 2.41 -4.82
C LEU A 26 -3.08 2.86 -3.36
N ASP A 27 -2.61 2.02 -2.44
CA ASP A 27 -2.43 2.39 -1.04
C ASP A 27 -1.49 3.61 -0.90
N GLU A 28 -1.67 4.39 0.17
CA GLU A 28 -0.90 5.61 0.44
C GLU A 28 0.60 5.33 0.49
N ARG A 29 1.01 4.15 0.95
CA ARG A 29 2.42 3.74 0.91
C ARG A 29 2.92 3.59 -0.52
N SER A 30 2.15 2.97 -1.40
CA SER A 30 2.49 2.75 -2.80
C SER A 30 2.59 4.08 -3.56
N ARG A 31 1.64 5.00 -3.34
CA ARG A 31 1.70 6.37 -3.92
C ARG A 31 2.97 7.09 -3.50
N ARG A 32 3.34 7.08 -2.21
CA ARG A 32 4.59 7.69 -1.72
C ARG A 32 5.84 7.07 -2.31
N ILE A 33 5.84 5.76 -2.56
CA ILE A 33 6.95 5.07 -3.24
C ILE A 33 7.07 5.59 -4.68
N LEU A 34 5.96 5.66 -5.43
CA LEU A 34 5.96 6.15 -6.81
C LEU A 34 6.38 7.63 -6.90
N ASP A 35 5.87 8.47 -6.00
CA ASP A 35 6.25 9.89 -5.93
C ASP A 35 7.75 10.07 -5.64
N PHE A 36 8.30 9.25 -4.74
CA PHE A 36 9.74 9.26 -4.43
C PHE A 36 10.61 8.81 -5.61
N GLU A 37 10.14 7.86 -6.41
CA GLU A 37 10.85 7.39 -7.61
C GLU A 37 10.95 8.47 -8.69
N ARG A 38 10.03 9.44 -8.71
CA ARG A 38 10.09 10.59 -9.63
C ARG A 38 11.17 11.62 -9.27
N GLU A 39 11.75 11.55 -8.07
CA GLU A 39 12.79 12.48 -7.63
C GLU A 39 14.12 12.27 -8.37
N TRP A 40 14.80 13.36 -8.70
CA TRP A 40 16.11 13.33 -9.37
C TRP A 40 17.27 13.20 -8.36
N TRP A 41 17.91 12.03 -8.34
CA TRP A 41 19.00 11.72 -7.42
C TRP A 41 20.38 11.99 -8.04
N LYS A 42 21.22 12.77 -7.35
CA LYS A 42 22.54 13.18 -7.86
C LYS A 42 23.60 12.06 -7.83
N TYR A 43 23.46 11.10 -6.92
CA TYR A 43 24.34 9.92 -6.80
C TYR A 43 23.59 8.78 -6.11
N ALA A 44 23.94 7.52 -6.45
CA ALA A 44 23.25 6.32 -5.97
C ALA A 44 23.14 6.25 -4.42
N GLY A 45 24.18 6.69 -3.70
CA GLY A 45 24.18 6.72 -2.23
C GLY A 45 23.25 7.75 -1.60
N ALA A 46 22.82 8.79 -2.34
CA ALA A 46 21.84 9.76 -1.83
C ALA A 46 20.45 9.13 -1.75
N LYS A 47 20.06 8.38 -2.81
CA LYS A 47 18.78 7.68 -2.86
C LYS A 47 18.66 6.66 -1.74
N GLU A 48 19.69 5.83 -1.53
CA GLU A 48 19.66 4.81 -0.47
C GLU A 48 19.56 5.40 0.94
N GLN A 49 20.21 6.54 1.21
CA GLN A 49 20.07 7.23 2.50
C GLN A 49 18.65 7.76 2.66
N ALA A 50 18.11 8.44 1.65
CA ALA A 50 16.75 8.95 1.67
C ALA A 50 15.69 7.83 1.80
N ILE A 51 15.93 6.65 1.21
CA ILE A 51 15.09 5.46 1.39
C ILE A 51 15.03 5.09 2.87
N ARG A 52 16.18 4.99 3.53
CA ARG A 52 16.24 4.63 4.96
C ARG A 52 15.57 5.70 5.82
N GLU A 53 15.79 6.97 5.53
CA GLU A 53 15.23 8.08 6.32
C GLU A 53 13.71 8.24 6.17
N ARG A 54 13.17 8.07 4.96
CA ARG A 54 11.74 8.34 4.68
C ARG A 54 10.84 7.12 4.85
N PHE A 55 11.37 5.91 4.62
CA PHE A 55 10.57 4.69 4.62
C PHE A 55 10.97 3.69 5.71
N ASP A 56 12.04 3.97 6.47
CA ASP A 56 12.55 3.13 7.56
C ASP A 56 12.77 1.67 7.16
N VAL A 57 13.26 1.47 5.93
CA VAL A 57 13.56 0.15 5.36
C VAL A 57 14.94 0.14 4.71
N SER A 58 15.53 -1.05 4.61
CA SER A 58 16.74 -1.22 3.81
C SER A 58 16.45 -0.97 2.32
N PRO A 59 17.45 -0.51 1.54
CA PRO A 59 17.29 -0.34 0.09
C PRO A 59 16.81 -1.61 -0.62
N THR A 60 17.30 -2.78 -0.21
CA THR A 60 16.87 -4.06 -0.77
C THR A 60 15.38 -4.31 -0.54
N ARG A 61 14.88 -4.07 0.68
CA ARG A 61 13.46 -4.21 1.03
C ARG A 61 12.62 -3.19 0.27
N TYR A 62 13.14 -1.98 0.09
CA TYR A 62 12.49 -0.93 -0.69
C TYR A 62 12.29 -1.34 -2.15
N TYR A 63 13.33 -1.82 -2.84
CA TYR A 63 13.19 -2.27 -4.23
C TYR A 63 12.25 -3.46 -4.39
N GLN A 64 12.17 -4.35 -3.40
CA GLN A 64 11.17 -5.43 -3.40
C GLN A 64 9.74 -4.89 -3.29
N LEU A 65 9.52 -3.84 -2.50
CA LEU A 65 8.22 -3.18 -2.40
C LEU A 65 7.90 -2.45 -3.70
N LEU A 66 8.86 -1.68 -4.23
CA LEU A 66 8.71 -0.98 -5.51
C LEU A 66 8.29 -1.95 -6.61
N ASN A 67 9.01 -3.07 -6.79
CA ASN A 67 8.67 -4.06 -7.82
C ASN A 67 7.21 -4.51 -7.76
N ARG A 68 6.65 -4.73 -6.55
CA ARG A 68 5.24 -5.08 -6.42
C ARG A 68 4.31 -3.96 -6.83
N VAL A 69 4.68 -2.70 -6.52
CA VAL A 69 3.88 -1.52 -6.89
C VAL A 69 3.87 -1.28 -8.39
N ILE A 70 5.02 -1.40 -9.08
CA ILE A 70 5.07 -1.25 -10.55
C ILE A 70 4.44 -2.42 -11.31
N ASP A 71 4.27 -3.59 -10.66
CA ASP A 71 3.54 -4.72 -11.23
C ASP A 71 2.00 -4.54 -11.16
N ASP A 72 1.48 -3.56 -10.39
CA ASP A 72 0.05 -3.26 -10.30
C ASP A 72 -0.43 -2.40 -11.48
N GLU A 73 -1.57 -2.78 -12.09
CA GLU A 73 -2.20 -2.01 -13.18
C GLU A 73 -2.55 -0.58 -12.78
N GLU A 74 -2.81 -0.35 -11.49
CA GLU A 74 -3.09 0.95 -10.90
C GLU A 74 -1.90 1.91 -10.94
N ALA A 75 -0.66 1.39 -10.89
CA ALA A 75 0.55 2.21 -11.01
C ALA A 75 0.66 2.84 -12.39
N VAL A 76 0.21 2.16 -13.44
CA VAL A 76 0.15 2.71 -14.80
C VAL A 76 -0.91 3.81 -14.91
N VAL A 77 -2.03 3.68 -14.19
CA VAL A 77 -3.08 4.71 -14.15
C VAL A 77 -2.60 5.95 -13.38
N TYR A 78 -1.90 5.75 -12.26
CA TYR A 78 -1.38 6.84 -11.42
C TYR A 78 -0.16 7.53 -12.03
N ASP A 79 0.71 6.79 -12.71
CA ASP A 79 1.87 7.30 -13.40
C ASP A 79 2.16 6.55 -14.71
N PRO A 80 1.60 7.01 -15.84
CA PRO A 80 1.77 6.35 -17.13
C PRO A 80 3.18 6.48 -17.72
N MET A 81 4.12 7.17 -17.04
CA MET A 81 5.51 7.32 -17.47
C MET A 81 6.52 6.50 -16.65
N LEU A 82 6.04 5.64 -15.73
CA LEU A 82 6.89 4.68 -15.00
C LEU A 82 7.55 3.64 -15.92
#